data_AF-A0AAD7CCH6-F1
#
_entry.id   AF-A0AAD7CCH6-F1
#
_cell.length_a   1.000
_cell.length_b   1.000
_cell.length_c   1.000
_cell.angle_alpha   90.00
_cell.angle_beta   90.00
_cell.angle_gamma   90.00
#
_symmetry.space_group_name_H-M   'P 1'
#
loop_
_entity.id
_entity.type
_entity.pdbx_description
1 polymer ?
#
loop_
_entity_poly.entity_id
_entity_poly.type
_entity_poly.pdbx_seq_one_letter_code
_entity_poly.pdbx_strand_id
1 'polypeptide(L)' 'MSVGRTMYSPPSSTLRAIAAASGDTRSRSFVGVDYDVRLEPILSCVSPERPTKYEVITAGEYIQGQLSAIYGH' A
#
# COMPACT_ATOMS: atom_id res chain seq x y z
N MET A 1 -15.28 28.13 15.83
CA MET A 1 -15.58 26.73 15.48
C MET A 1 -15.09 26.48 14.06
N SER A 2 -14.11 25.60 13.87
CA SER A 2 -13.91 24.72 12.70
C SER A 2 -12.45 24.30 12.65
N VAL A 3 -12.14 23.18 13.30
CA VAL A 3 -10.86 22.50 13.15
C VAL A 3 -11.00 21.66 11.88
N GLY A 4 -10.49 22.17 10.76
CA GLY A 4 -10.36 21.41 9.53
C GLY A 4 -9.38 20.26 9.76
N ARG A 5 -9.90 19.08 10.10
CA ARG A 5 -9.11 17.84 10.05
C ARG A 5 -8.88 17.53 8.58
N THR A 6 -7.74 17.96 8.06
CA THR A 6 -7.13 17.31 6.90
C THR A 6 -7.08 15.81 7.21
N MET A 7 -7.82 15.03 6.44
CA MET A 7 -7.79 13.58 6.49
C MET A 7 -6.40 13.14 6.00
N TYR A 8 -5.44 13.09 6.91
CA TYR A 8 -4.10 12.57 6.66
C TYR A 8 -4.24 11.09 6.34
N SER A 9 -4.16 10.75 5.05
CA SER A 9 -3.94 9.39 4.56
C SER A 9 -2.45 9.12 4.78
N PRO A 10 -2.03 8.36 5.81
CA PRO A 10 -0.63 8.03 5.94
C PRO A 10 -0.20 7.28 4.68
N PRO A 11 0.89 7.68 4.00
CA PRO A 11 1.51 6.80 3.03
C PRO A 11 1.95 5.53 3.76
N SER A 12 1.92 4.40 3.06
CA SER A 12 2.57 3.14 3.48
C SER A 12 3.82 3.45 4.30
N SER A 13 3.82 3.13 5.60
CA SER A 13 4.89 3.55 6.49
C SER A 13 6.17 2.77 6.17
N THR A 14 7.24 3.50 5.83
CA THR A 14 8.56 2.89 5.58
C THR A 14 9.15 2.39 6.88
N LEU A 15 9.17 1.07 7.09
CA LEU A 15 9.81 0.42 8.23
C LEU A 15 11.14 -0.22 7.80
N ARG A 16 12.16 -0.16 8.66
CA ARG A 16 13.45 -0.84 8.47
C ARG A 16 13.65 -1.89 9.56
N ALA A 17 13.93 -3.13 9.16
CA ALA A 17 14.35 -4.16 10.09
C ALA A 17 15.83 -3.99 10.42
N ILE A 18 16.18 -4.02 11.71
CA ILE A 18 17.57 -4.06 12.20
C ILE A 18 17.84 -5.49 12.65
N ALA A 19 18.84 -6.14 12.05
CA ALA A 19 19.22 -7.51 12.43
C ALA A 19 19.97 -7.49 13.78
N ALA A 20 19.54 -8.33 14.73
CA ALA A 20 20.28 -8.59 15.96
C ALA A 20 21.29 -9.72 15.73
N ALA A 21 22.51 -9.58 16.26
CA ALA A 21 23.60 -10.55 16.07
C ALA A 21 23.31 -11.95 16.66
N SER A 22 22.37 -12.04 17.60
CA SER A 22 21.86 -13.30 18.17
C SER A 22 20.73 -13.83 17.29
N GLY A 23 21.06 -14.82 16.45
CA GLY A 23 20.27 -15.26 15.29
C GLY A 23 18.95 -15.98 15.56
N ASP A 24 17.95 -15.29 16.09
CA ASP A 24 16.54 -15.72 16.02
C ASP A 24 15.67 -14.61 15.42
N THR A 25 15.77 -14.42 14.10
CA THR A 25 14.95 -13.43 13.37
C THR A 25 13.70 -14.13 12.82
N ARG A 26 12.53 -13.80 13.36
CA ARG A 26 11.23 -14.25 12.82
C ARG A 26 10.75 -13.29 11.73
N SER A 27 10.55 -13.81 10.51
CA SER A 27 10.06 -13.03 9.38
C SER A 27 8.57 -12.70 9.53
N ARG A 28 8.18 -11.45 9.24
CA ARG A 28 6.77 -11.04 9.17
C ARG A 28 6.16 -11.60 7.88
N SER A 29 5.07 -12.35 7.99
CA SER A 29 4.27 -12.74 6.83
C SER A 29 3.41 -11.57 6.37
N PHE A 30 3.41 -11.32 5.06
CA PHE A 30 2.49 -10.37 4.43
C PHE A 30 1.33 -11.17 3.83
N VAL A 31 0.10 -10.71 4.06
CA VAL A 31 -1.09 -11.28 3.42
C VAL A 31 -1.33 -10.46 2.15
N GLY A 32 -1.13 -11.07 1.00
CA GLY A 32 -1.43 -10.51 -0.31
C GLY A 32 -2.82 -10.92 -0.82
N VAL A 33 -3.23 -10.29 -1.92
CA VAL A 33 -4.39 -10.70 -2.74
C VAL A 33 -3.89 -11.42 -4.00
N ASP A 34 -4.78 -12.11 -4.70
CA ASP A 34 -4.49 -12.72 -5.99
C ASP A 34 -4.00 -11.65 -7.00
N TYR A 35 -2.99 -11.99 -7.81
CA TYR A 35 -2.33 -11.08 -8.74
C TYR A 35 -3.24 -10.61 -9.87
N ASP A 36 -4.22 -11.43 -10.26
CA ASP A 36 -5.16 -11.11 -11.35
C ASP A 36 -6.35 -10.25 -10.88
N VAL A 37 -6.42 -9.93 -9.58
CA VAL A 37 -7.48 -9.10 -9.02
C VAL A 37 -7.25 -7.63 -9.39
N ARG A 38 -8.31 -6.99 -9.88
CA ARG A 38 -8.34 -5.55 -10.17
C ARG A 38 -8.47 -4.77 -8.86
N LEU A 39 -7.57 -3.82 -8.64
CA LEU A 39 -7.57 -2.92 -7.49
C LEU A 39 -8.55 -1.78 -7.74
N GLU A 40 -9.83 -2.04 -7.45
CA GLU A 40 -10.90 -1.07 -7.58
C GLU A 40 -11.23 -0.41 -6.24
N PRO A 41 -11.61 0.89 -6.25
CA PRO A 41 -12.11 1.52 -5.05
C PRO A 41 -13.43 0.85 -4.63
N ILE A 42 -13.59 0.64 -3.33
CA ILE A 42 -14.86 0.19 -2.78
C ILE A 42 -15.89 1.29 -3.05
N LEU A 43 -16.94 0.97 -3.82
CA LEU A 43 -17.92 1.96 -4.30
C LEU A 43 -18.60 2.73 -3.16
N SER A 44 -18.82 2.10 -2.01
CA SER A 44 -19.37 2.77 -0.81
C SER A 44 -18.45 3.83 -0.22
N CYS A 45 -17.17 3.84 -0.60
CA CYS A 45 -16.15 4.78 -0.14
C CYS A 45 -15.86 5.88 -1.17
N VAL A 46 -16.52 5.87 -2.33
CA VAL A 46 -16.40 6.90 -3.38
C VAL A 46 -17.59 7.84 -3.29
N SER A 47 -17.33 9.13 -3.12
CA SER A 47 -18.35 10.18 -3.10
C SER A 47 -17.84 11.43 -3.82
N PRO A 48 -18.70 12.39 -4.19
CA PRO A 48 -18.25 13.64 -4.82
C PRO A 48 -17.20 14.40 -3.98
N GLU A 49 -17.26 14.27 -2.65
CA GLU A 49 -16.31 14.86 -1.71
C GLU A 49 -15.01 14.07 -1.59
N ARG A 50 -15.01 12.79 -2.02
CA ARG A 50 -13.87 11.86 -1.97
C ARG A 50 -13.76 11.09 -3.29
N PRO A 51 -13.31 11.76 -4.36
CA PRO A 51 -13.10 11.11 -5.65
C PRO A 51 -11.98 10.09 -5.56
N THR A 52 -12.03 9.11 -6.45
CA THR A 52 -11.01 8.08 -6.60
C THR A 52 -9.66 8.72 -6.92
N LYS A 53 -8.62 8.40 -6.13
CA LYS A 53 -7.28 8.99 -6.28
C LYS A 53 -6.34 8.18 -7.16
N TYR A 54 -6.62 6.89 -7.31
CA TYR A 54 -5.74 5.93 -7.97
C TYR A 54 -6.45 5.32 -9.16
N GLU A 55 -5.69 5.04 -10.21
CA GLU A 55 -6.16 4.31 -11.38
C GLU A 55 -6.42 2.83 -11.03
N VAL A 56 -7.38 2.23 -11.71
CA VAL A 56 -7.69 0.81 -11.56
C VAL A 56 -6.68 0.00 -12.35
N ILE A 57 -5.76 -0.64 -11.62
CA ILE A 57 -4.74 -1.55 -12.15
C ILE A 57 -4.86 -2.92 -11.49
N THR A 58 -4.22 -3.95 -12.04
CA THR A 58 -4.18 -5.27 -11.38
C THR A 58 -3.17 -5.29 -10.23
N ALA A 59 -3.39 -6.18 -9.25
CA ALA A 59 -2.47 -6.36 -8.14
C ALA A 59 -1.08 -6.80 -8.62
N GLY A 60 -1.02 -7.64 -9.67
CA GLY A 60 0.22 -8.06 -10.32
C GLY A 60 1.00 -6.88 -10.91
N GLU A 61 0.35 -6.03 -11.72
CA GLU A 61 0.98 -4.84 -12.31
C GLU A 61 1.48 -3.86 -11.25
N TYR A 62 0.70 -3.67 -10.18
CA TYR A 62 1.11 -2.83 -9.06
C TYR A 62 2.38 -3.36 -8.38
N ILE A 63 2.42 -4.65 -8.05
CA ILE A 63 3.57 -5.28 -7.39
C ILE A 63 4.79 -5.26 -8.30
N GLN A 64 4.63 -5.57 -9.59
CA GLN A 64 5.72 -5.53 -10.56
C GLN A 64 6.31 -4.13 -10.69
N GLY A 65 5.46 -3.09 -10.76
CA GLY A 65 5.89 -1.70 -10.79
C GLY A 65 6.68 -1.30 -9.54
N GLN A 66 6.20 -1.70 -8.35
CA GLN A 66 6.91 -1.43 -7.10
C GLN A 66 8.25 -2.19 -7.02
N LEU A 67 8.29 -3.46 -7.38
CA LEU A 67 9.52 -4.25 -7.39
C LEU A 67 10.55 -3.69 -8.37
N SER A 68 10.11 -3.25 -9.55
CA SER A 68 11.00 -2.62 -10.54
C SER A 68 11.52 -1.27 -10.05
N ALA A 69 10.71 -0.46 -9.37
CA ALA A 69 11.17 0.81 -8.81
C ALA A 69 12.17 0.65 -7.65
N ILE A 70 12.06 -0.45 -6.89
CA ILE A 70 12.90 -0.69 -5.69
C ILE A 70 14.17 -1.49 -6.05
N TYR A 71 14.07 -2.45 -6.96
CA TYR A 71 15.13 -3.43 -7.25
C TYR A 71 15.55 -3.47 -8.73
N GLY A 72 14.88 -2.75 -9.63
CA GLY A 72 15.21 -2.69 -11.05
C GLY A 72 16.51 -1.92 -11.26
N HIS A 73 17.61 -2.67 -11.32
CA HIS A 73 18.95 -2.18 -11.56
C HIS A 73 19.35 -2.28 -13.03
#